data_AF-A0A1A6HLY5-F1
#
_entry.id   AF-A0A1A6HLY5-F1
#
_cell.length_a   1.000
_cell.length_b   1.000
_cell.length_c   1.000
_cell.angle_alpha   90.00
_cell.angle_beta   90.00
_cell.angle_gamma   90.00
#
_symmetry.space_group_name_H-M   'P 1'
#
loop_
_entity.id
_entity.type
_entity.pdbx_description
1 polymer ?
#
loop_
_entity_poly.entity_id
_entity_poly.type
_entity_poly.pdbx_seq_one_letter_code
_entity_poly.pdbx_strand_id
1 'polypeptide(L)'
;MPHDGTLQLNRPLTWTDEGSSSLAVPRPLTSIIPSRSFQTSVISRDVNTAAKFIGAGAATVGVAGSGAGIGTVLGSLIIGYARNPSLKQQLFSYAILGFALSEAMGLFCLMVAFLILFAMTVSLALLGISV
;
A
#
# COMPACT_ATOMS: atom_id res chain seq x y z
N MET A 1 -8.30 83.53 -21.61
CA MET A 1 -8.43 83.58 -20.14
C MET A 1 -9.04 82.26 -19.70
N PRO A 2 -8.49 81.45 -18.77
CA PRO A 2 -7.33 81.61 -17.86
C PRO A 2 -6.14 80.68 -18.24
N HIS A 3 -4.86 81.04 -18.05
CA HIS A 3 -4.03 81.12 -16.84
C HIS A 3 -3.73 79.77 -16.16
N ASP A 4 -2.58 79.23 -16.57
CA ASP A 4 -1.88 78.05 -16.03
C ASP A 4 -0.92 78.46 -14.89
N GLY A 5 -0.88 77.62 -13.85
CA GLY A 5 0.29 77.34 -13.03
C GLY A 5 0.83 78.38 -12.03
N THR A 6 0.41 78.30 -10.76
CA THR A 6 1.27 78.63 -9.61
C THR A 6 1.03 77.71 -8.41
N LEU A 7 2.08 76.95 -8.05
CA LEU A 7 2.59 76.68 -6.70
C LEU A 7 1.60 76.23 -5.60
N GLN A 8 1.85 75.06 -5.00
CA GLN A 8 2.46 74.98 -3.66
C GLN A 8 2.36 73.55 -3.10
N LEU A 9 3.52 73.08 -2.64
CA LEU A 9 3.75 71.97 -1.73
C LEU A 9 2.78 71.99 -0.54
N ASN A 10 2.01 70.91 -0.32
CA ASN A 10 1.39 70.68 0.99
C ASN A 10 1.61 69.24 1.47
N ARG A 11 2.12 69.18 2.70
CA ARG A 11 2.66 68.06 3.49
C ARG A 11 1.62 66.96 3.72
N PRO A 12 2.01 65.66 3.81
CA PRO A 12 1.09 64.56 4.04
C PRO A 12 0.56 64.65 5.48
N LEU A 13 -0.76 64.74 5.63
CA LEU A 13 -1.44 64.74 6.92
C LEU A 13 -2.43 63.58 6.96
N THR A 14 -1.99 62.56 7.69
CA THR A 14 -2.80 61.49 8.24
C THR A 14 -3.93 62.07 9.07
N TRP A 15 -5.18 61.81 8.70
CA TRP A 15 -6.24 61.61 9.68
C TRP A 15 -7.12 60.44 9.24
N THR A 16 -7.17 59.51 10.18
CA THR A 16 -7.99 58.33 10.30
C THR A 16 -9.48 58.65 10.23
N ASP A 17 -10.14 57.87 9.37
CA ASP A 17 -11.32 57.05 9.65
C ASP A 17 -12.76 57.58 9.57
N GLU A 18 -13.55 56.67 8.97
CA GLU A 18 -14.97 56.36 9.19
C GLU A 18 -16.04 57.32 8.61
N GLY A 19 -16.56 56.95 7.43
CA GLY A 19 -17.73 57.57 6.81
C GLY A 19 -18.30 56.73 5.67
N SER A 20 -18.95 55.63 6.03
CA SER A 20 -19.72 54.68 5.22
C SER A 20 -20.20 55.13 3.83
N SER A 21 -19.70 54.45 2.78
CA SER A 21 -20.51 54.15 1.58
C SER A 21 -19.87 53.04 0.74
N SER A 22 -20.39 51.82 0.93
CA SER A 22 -20.75 50.87 -0.13
C SER A 22 -19.87 50.85 -1.40
N LEU A 23 -18.78 50.09 -1.35
CA LEU A 23 -18.31 49.33 -2.52
C LEU A 23 -17.92 47.93 -2.02
N ALA A 24 -18.90 47.02 -2.11
CA ALA A 24 -18.74 45.63 -1.79
C ALA A 24 -17.56 45.05 -2.58
N VAL A 25 -16.46 44.78 -1.88
CA VAL A 25 -15.35 43.98 -2.38
C VAL A 25 -15.86 42.53 -2.42
N PRO A 26 -16.02 41.87 -3.57
CA PRO A 26 -16.26 40.45 -3.60
C PRO A 26 -14.89 39.77 -3.41
N ARG A 27 -14.59 39.37 -2.17
CA ARG A 27 -13.51 38.43 -1.85
C ARG A 27 -14.05 37.47 -0.78
N PRO A 28 -13.70 36.19 -0.79
CA PRO A 28 -13.26 35.32 -1.87
C PRO A 28 -14.38 34.29 -2.19
N LEU A 29 -14.59 33.96 -3.47
CA LEU A 29 -15.12 32.64 -3.78
C LEU A 29 -13.98 31.67 -3.47
N THR A 30 -13.79 31.35 -2.19
CA THR A 30 -13.32 30.03 -1.79
C THR A 30 -14.29 29.12 -2.51
N SER A 31 -13.83 28.57 -3.62
CA SER A 31 -14.50 27.50 -4.30
C SER A 31 -14.59 26.39 -3.26
N ILE A 32 -15.71 26.35 -2.54
CA ILE A 32 -16.23 25.13 -1.96
C ILE A 32 -16.59 24.32 -3.19
N ILE A 33 -15.57 23.77 -3.86
CA ILE A 33 -15.74 22.47 -4.50
C ILE A 33 -16.21 21.64 -3.32
N PRO A 34 -17.48 21.19 -3.28
CA PRO A 34 -17.71 20.03 -2.47
C PRO A 34 -16.83 19.01 -3.16
N SER A 35 -15.66 18.72 -2.57
CA SER A 35 -15.07 17.41 -2.73
C SER A 35 -16.14 16.52 -2.14
N ARG A 36 -17.13 16.19 -2.98
CA ARG A 36 -17.96 15.02 -2.85
C ARG A 36 -16.91 13.94 -2.76
N SER A 37 -16.50 13.63 -1.53
CA SER A 37 -16.00 12.32 -1.19
C SER A 37 -17.14 11.45 -1.63
N PHE A 38 -17.09 11.05 -2.90
CA PHE A 38 -17.97 10.06 -3.46
C PHE A 38 -17.63 8.86 -2.60
N GLN A 39 -18.40 8.69 -1.53
CA GLN A 39 -18.25 7.64 -0.55
C GLN A 39 -18.68 6.37 -1.27
N THR A 40 -17.84 5.91 -2.17
CA THR A 40 -18.04 4.66 -2.88
C THR A 40 -17.57 3.57 -1.98
N SER A 41 -18.32 3.33 -0.92
CA SER A 41 -18.19 2.11 -0.15
C SER A 41 -18.23 0.89 -1.08
N VAL A 42 -18.97 0.95 -2.19
CA VAL A 42 -19.02 -0.09 -3.23
C VAL A 42 -17.70 -0.19 -4.02
N ILE A 43 -17.20 0.89 -4.63
CA ILE A 43 -15.94 0.84 -5.43
C ILE A 43 -14.73 0.49 -4.56
N SER A 44 -14.65 1.02 -3.34
CA SER A 44 -13.53 0.72 -2.43
C SER A 44 -13.54 -0.74 -1.94
N ARG A 45 -14.71 -1.40 -1.86
CA ARG A 45 -14.82 -2.83 -1.54
C ARG A 45 -14.31 -3.71 -2.67
N ASP A 46 -14.64 -3.39 -3.92
CA ASP A 46 -14.13 -4.11 -5.10
C ASP A 46 -12.61 -3.97 -5.22
N VAL A 47 -12.08 -2.76 -5.01
CA VAL A 47 -10.63 -2.51 -5.04
C VAL A 47 -9.90 -3.26 -3.92
N ASN A 48 -10.44 -3.29 -2.71
CA ASN A 48 -9.87 -4.08 -1.61
C ASN A 48 -9.88 -5.59 -1.92
N THR A 49 -10.98 -6.06 -2.51
CA THR A 49 -11.12 -7.46 -2.92
C THR A 49 -10.13 -7.82 -4.03
N ALA A 50 -9.97 -6.98 -5.04
CA ALA A 50 -8.96 -7.14 -6.09
C ALA A 50 -7.53 -7.10 -5.51
N ALA A 51 -7.24 -6.15 -4.63
CA ALA A 51 -5.94 -6.02 -3.97
C ALA A 51 -5.57 -7.27 -3.14
N LYS A 52 -6.55 -7.93 -2.53
CA LYS A 52 -6.36 -9.21 -1.80
C LYS A 52 -5.91 -10.34 -2.69
N PHE A 53 -6.59 -10.53 -3.83
CA PHE A 53 -6.24 -11.60 -4.76
C PHE A 53 -4.85 -11.36 -5.37
N ILE A 54 -4.54 -10.10 -5.72
CA ILE A 54 -3.21 -9.71 -6.19
C ILE A 54 -2.15 -9.95 -5.11
N GLY A 55 -2.40 -9.51 -3.88
CA GLY A 55 -1.48 -9.66 -2.75
C GLY A 55 -1.25 -11.12 -2.35
N ALA A 56 -2.31 -11.93 -2.31
CA ALA A 56 -2.21 -13.37 -2.03
C ALA A 56 -1.46 -14.11 -3.16
N GLY A 57 -1.72 -13.76 -4.42
CA GLY A 57 -0.98 -14.29 -5.57
C GLY A 57 0.50 -13.95 -5.52
N ALA A 58 0.83 -12.68 -5.24
CA ALA A 58 2.21 -12.21 -5.10
C ALA A 58 2.92 -12.89 -3.92
N ALA A 59 2.24 -13.08 -2.79
CA ALA A 59 2.78 -13.81 -1.64
C ALA A 59 3.11 -15.27 -1.97
N THR A 60 2.38 -15.91 -2.88
CA THR A 60 2.58 -17.32 -3.24
C THR A 60 3.88 -17.56 -4.05
N VAL A 61 4.45 -16.52 -4.67
CA VAL A 61 5.70 -16.63 -5.45
C VAL A 61 6.86 -17.17 -4.60
N GLY A 62 6.85 -16.93 -3.29
CA GLY A 62 7.88 -17.46 -2.39
C GLY A 62 7.93 -19.00 -2.30
N VAL A 63 6.86 -19.70 -2.67
CA VAL A 63 6.83 -21.18 -2.74
C VAL A 63 7.80 -21.71 -3.80
N ALA A 64 8.07 -20.94 -4.86
CA ALA A 64 9.08 -21.30 -5.85
C ALA A 64 10.48 -21.47 -5.23
N GLY A 65 10.79 -20.69 -4.19
CA GLY A 65 12.03 -20.82 -3.42
C GLY A 65 12.12 -22.16 -2.68
N SER A 66 11.02 -22.62 -2.10
CA SER A 66 10.97 -23.96 -1.48
C SER A 66 11.16 -25.07 -2.51
N GLY A 67 10.50 -24.96 -3.68
CA GLY A 67 10.68 -25.93 -4.77
C GLY A 67 12.14 -26.02 -5.25
N ALA A 68 12.80 -24.88 -5.41
CA ALA A 68 14.23 -24.83 -5.72
C ALA A 68 15.09 -25.43 -4.59
N GLY A 69 14.75 -25.14 -3.33
CA GLY A 69 15.42 -25.71 -2.15
C GLY A 69 15.34 -27.24 -2.12
N ILE A 70 14.16 -27.81 -2.31
CA ILE A 70 13.94 -29.27 -2.35
C ILE A 70 14.75 -29.91 -3.49
N GLY A 71 14.73 -29.30 -4.67
CA GLY A 71 15.51 -29.76 -5.83
C GLY A 71 17.01 -29.81 -5.55
N THR A 72 17.55 -28.79 -4.89
CA THR A 72 18.98 -28.75 -4.53
C THR A 72 19.35 -29.75 -3.43
N VAL A 73 18.48 -29.95 -2.43
CA VAL A 73 18.67 -30.95 -1.36
C VAL A 73 18.66 -32.36 -1.95
N LEU A 74 17.68 -32.71 -2.78
CA LEU A 74 17.61 -34.03 -3.40
C LEU A 74 18.73 -34.26 -4.42
N GLY A 75 19.09 -33.24 -5.21
CA GLY A 75 20.23 -33.34 -6.14
C GLY A 75 21.55 -33.63 -5.40
N SER A 76 21.79 -32.91 -4.30
CA SER A 76 22.98 -33.11 -3.46
C SER A 76 22.97 -34.47 -2.75
N LEU A 77 21.80 -34.96 -2.34
CA LEU A 77 21.64 -36.29 -1.78
C LEU A 77 22.03 -37.38 -2.78
N ILE A 78 21.57 -37.30 -4.03
CA ILE A 78 21.88 -38.30 -5.07
C ILE A 78 23.39 -38.30 -5.37
N ILE A 79 23.99 -37.13 -5.57
CA ILE A 79 25.45 -37.02 -5.76
C ILE A 79 26.21 -37.57 -4.55
N GLY A 80 25.80 -37.21 -3.33
CA GLY A 80 26.47 -37.67 -2.11
C GLY A 80 26.35 -39.17 -1.90
N TYR A 81 25.18 -39.75 -2.22
CA TYR A 81 24.93 -41.19 -2.17
C TYR A 81 25.78 -41.94 -3.19
N ALA A 82 25.88 -41.42 -4.42
CA ALA A 82 26.68 -42.03 -5.48
C ALA A 82 28.19 -42.04 -5.16
N ARG A 83 28.67 -41.07 -4.40
CA ARG A 83 30.09 -40.99 -4.01
C ARG A 83 30.45 -41.92 -2.86
N ASN A 84 29.59 -42.03 -1.84
CA ASN A 84 29.87 -42.82 -0.64
C ASN A 84 28.59 -43.50 -0.12
N PRO A 85 28.23 -44.69 -0.65
CA PRO A 85 27.00 -45.37 -0.27
C PRO A 85 26.98 -45.88 1.18
N SER A 86 28.13 -45.97 1.85
CA SER A 86 28.24 -46.37 3.26
C SER A 86 27.60 -45.38 4.23
N LEU A 87 27.56 -44.09 3.88
CA LEU A 87 26.98 -43.01 4.71
C LEU A 87 25.49 -42.73 4.41
N LYS A 88 24.87 -43.59 3.60
CA LYS A 88 23.46 -43.61 3.19
C LYS A 88 22.49 -43.12 4.27
N GLN A 89 22.52 -43.73 5.45
CA GLN A 89 21.48 -43.56 6.46
C GLN A 89 21.55 -42.15 7.09
N GLN A 90 22.77 -41.69 7.34
CA GLN A 90 23.03 -40.38 7.91
C GLN A 90 22.75 -39.27 6.88
N LEU A 91 23.20 -39.45 5.64
CA LEU A 91 22.96 -38.47 4.57
C LEU A 91 21.46 -38.36 4.22
N PHE A 92 20.74 -39.49 4.22
CA PHE A 92 19.29 -39.49 4.07
C PHE A 92 18.60 -38.77 5.24
N SER A 93 19.04 -38.98 6.48
CA SER A 93 18.48 -38.27 7.64
C SER A 93 18.67 -36.75 7.54
N TYR A 94 19.85 -36.29 7.10
CA TYR A 94 20.10 -34.86 6.85
C TYR A 94 19.30 -34.30 5.67
N ALA A 95 19.11 -35.09 4.61
CA ALA A 95 18.31 -34.67 3.47
C ALA A 95 16.83 -34.55 3.84
N ILE A 96 16.28 -35.46 4.65
CA ILE A 96 14.90 -35.34 5.16
C ILE A 96 14.76 -34.14 6.10
N LEU A 97 15.77 -33.85 6.93
CA LEU A 97 15.79 -32.63 7.74
C LEU A 97 15.77 -31.37 6.85
N GLY A 98 16.62 -31.32 5.83
CA GLY A 98 16.67 -30.20 4.87
C GLY A 98 15.37 -30.07 4.05
N PHE A 99 14.78 -31.18 3.64
CA PHE A 99 13.46 -31.22 2.98
C PHE A 99 12.39 -30.65 3.90
N ALA A 100 12.32 -31.10 5.15
CA ALA A 100 11.33 -30.61 6.13
C ALA A 100 11.48 -29.11 6.41
N LEU A 101 12.72 -28.60 6.49
CA LEU A 101 12.97 -27.16 6.66
C LEU A 101 12.57 -26.35 5.42
N SER A 102 12.86 -26.85 4.22
CA SER A 102 12.42 -26.21 2.98
C SER A 102 10.90 -26.16 2.88
N GLU A 103 10.24 -27.28 3.16
CA GLU A 103 8.78 -27.39 3.22
C GLU A 103 8.17 -26.47 4.28
N ALA A 104 8.77 -26.38 5.48
CA ALA A 104 8.29 -25.47 6.52
C ALA A 104 8.30 -24.01 6.04
N MET A 105 9.32 -23.58 5.30
CA MET A 105 9.39 -22.24 4.73
C MET A 105 8.38 -22.03 3.58
N GLY A 106 8.17 -23.05 2.74
CA GLY A 106 7.14 -23.02 1.69
C GLY A 106 5.72 -22.96 2.26
N LEU A 107 5.42 -23.77 3.26
CA LEU A 107 4.14 -23.77 3.97
C LEU A 107 3.94 -22.48 4.77
N PHE A 108 5.00 -21.91 5.33
CA PHE A 108 4.94 -20.58 5.96
C PHE A 108 4.54 -19.51 4.94
N CYS A 109 5.12 -19.56 3.74
CA CYS A 109 4.74 -18.67 2.64
C CYS A 109 3.25 -18.82 2.26
N LEU A 110 2.77 -20.07 2.14
CA LEU A 110 1.35 -20.36 1.89
C LEU A 110 0.45 -19.94 3.05
N MET A 111 0.92 -20.06 4.29
CA MET A 111 0.18 -19.62 5.48
C MET A 111 -0.10 -18.12 5.40
N VAL A 112 0.90 -17.31 5.02
CA VAL A 112 0.73 -15.86 4.84
C VAL A 112 -0.21 -15.56 3.67
N ALA A 113 -0.08 -16.27 2.54
CA ALA A 113 -0.97 -16.11 1.39
C ALA A 113 -2.44 -16.40 1.76
N PHE A 114 -2.71 -17.47 2.51
CA PHE A 114 -4.04 -17.80 3.00
C PHE A 114 -4.54 -16.84 4.08
N LEU A 115 -3.67 -16.28 4.90
CA LEU A 115 -4.04 -15.24 5.86
C LEU A 115 -4.55 -13.99 5.13
N ILE A 116 -3.88 -13.57 4.05
CA ILE A 116 -4.33 -12.44 3.21
C ILE A 116 -5.69 -12.76 2.55
N LEU A 117 -5.85 -13.99 2.04
CA LEU A 117 -7.06 -14.41 1.33
C LEU A 117 -8.28 -14.57 2.25
N PHE A 118 -8.12 -15.22 3.41
CA PHE A 118 -9.24 -15.59 4.27
C PHE A 118 -9.43 -14.66 5.46
N ALA A 119 -8.37 -14.16 6.12
CA ALA A 119 -8.54 -13.30 7.30
C ALA A 119 -9.14 -11.93 6.92
N MET A 120 -8.69 -11.33 5.83
CA MET A 120 -9.25 -10.06 5.36
C MET A 120 -10.62 -10.22 4.68
N THR A 121 -11.05 -11.45 4.35
CA THR A 121 -12.41 -11.74 3.87
C THR A 121 -13.37 -11.97 5.03
N VAL A 122 -12.97 -12.77 6.01
CA VAL A 122 -13.77 -13.10 7.20
C VAL A 122 -14.01 -11.88 8.08
N SER A 123 -13.02 -10.99 8.25
CA SER A 123 -13.21 -9.75 9.01
C SER A 123 -14.23 -8.81 8.37
N LEU A 124 -14.26 -8.73 7.03
CA LEU A 124 -15.24 -7.91 6.31
C LEU A 124 -16.66 -8.51 6.35
N ALA A 125 -16.76 -9.84 6.34
CA ALA A 125 -18.04 -10.56 6.44
C ALA A 125 -18.65 -10.52 7.84
N LEU A 126 -17.84 -10.63 8.91
CA LEU A 126 -18.31 -10.59 10.31
C LEU A 126 -18.67 -9.18 10.79
N LEU A 127 -18.11 -8.12 10.20
CA LEU A 127 -18.43 -6.73 10.57
C LEU A 127 -19.82 -6.26 10.10
N GLY A 128 -20.65 -7.15 9.55
CA GLY A 128 -22.03 -6.85 9.16
C GLY A 128 -22.17 -5.92 7.96
N ILE A 129 -21.09 -5.67 7.21
CA ILE A 129 -21.13 -4.87 5.98
C ILE A 129 -21.55 -5.78 4.81
N SER A 130 -22.73 -6.39 4.92
CA SER A 130 -23.43 -6.97 3.77
C SER A 130 -24.29 -5.86 3.20
N VAL A 131 -23.86 -5.28 2.06
CA VAL A 131 -24.76 -4.63 1.11
C VAL A 131 -25.10 -5.67 0.06
#